data_AF-A0A7T9DKJ6-F1
#
_entry.id   AF-A0A7T9DKJ6-F1
#
_cell.length_a   1.000
_cell.length_b   1.000
_cell.length_c   1.000
_cell.angle_alpha   90.00
_cell.angle_beta   90.00
_cell.angle_gamma   90.00
#
_symmetry.space_group_name_H-M   'P 1'
#
loop_
_entity.id
_entity.type
_entity.pdbx_description
1 polymer ?
#
loop_
_entity_poly.entity_id
_entity_poly.type
_entity_poly.pdbx_seq_one_letter_code
_entity_poly.pdbx_strand_id
1 'polypeptide(L)'
;MALDIAVSRKALVVGILIFVFTLAWGFFFSTLELTPDALLSTTGSLGSLAKVLTLNFLAFAIFFSLAIATIMVYANKDMKRTAILISVVPTLVAFLLLGLIFPAFASWFILGIFYVACIPLMVITSHVKQQEMKILPVLRANFSVSHRFMQILGLGVIVALAFSAFPQSTKLYVGFEQSLFSGDIIKSLDVESASADFLIKSQKETLTLLTQSPEYVAVAAASDPEDVQFTSLMQASIQKVDSPAYRAQVEDEVRNQKKSLRTDDVIAQLKTKLPQFQLLQQYYWLVASFLGAIIFFVAATFVIQPLTAVLGVGMDRFIPGEAEPLIVEEPVAQPPTQAVEQPFPAAPLSPDAPLVSDSTPMSPSSDDSANLSNPPSNGQM
;
A
#
# COMPACT_ATOMS: atom_id res chain seq x y z
N MET A 1 41.63 -8.05 8.97
CA MET A 1 41.21 -6.93 8.10
C MET A 1 40.87 -5.78 9.03
N ALA A 2 41.86 -4.92 9.32
CA ALA A 2 41.69 -3.82 10.27
C ALA A 2 40.79 -2.76 9.64
N LEU A 3 39.72 -2.41 10.35
CA LEU A 3 38.72 -1.43 9.95
C LEU A 3 39.31 -0.03 10.17
N ASP A 4 40.25 0.39 9.32
CA ASP A 4 40.85 1.73 9.38
C ASP A 4 39.87 2.73 8.74
N ILE A 5 38.74 2.95 9.41
CA ILE A 5 37.78 3.99 9.04
C ILE A 5 38.29 5.28 9.67
N ALA A 6 39.08 6.03 8.91
CA ALA A 6 39.31 7.42 9.21
C ALA A 6 37.98 8.17 9.08
N VAL A 7 37.19 8.22 10.17
CA VAL A 7 35.96 9.01 10.21
C VAL A 7 36.36 10.47 10.10
N SER A 8 36.08 11.08 8.94
CA SER A 8 36.41 12.48 8.75
C SER A 8 35.58 13.36 9.68
N ARG A 9 36.11 14.53 10.06
CA ARG A 9 35.37 15.48 10.92
C ARG A 9 34.01 15.86 10.33
N LYS A 10 33.90 15.87 9.00
CA LYS A 10 32.67 16.12 8.25
C LYS A 10 31.63 15.02 8.47
N ALA A 11 32.05 13.76 8.37
CA ALA A 11 31.19 12.60 8.64
C ALA A 11 30.64 12.61 10.07
N LEU A 12 31.47 13.00 11.05
CA LEU A 12 31.06 13.11 12.44
C LEU A 12 29.97 14.18 12.65
N VAL A 13 30.13 15.36 12.03
CA VAL A 13 29.10 16.43 12.08
C VAL A 13 27.78 15.96 11.50
N VAL A 14 27.80 15.24 10.37
CA VAL A 14 26.59 14.67 9.78
C VAL A 14 25.95 13.63 10.71
N GLY A 15 26.75 12.77 11.34
CA GLY A 15 26.26 11.80 12.32
C GLY A 15 25.59 12.46 13.53
N ILE A 16 26.16 13.55 14.06
CA ILE A 16 25.53 14.34 15.13
C ILE A 16 24.21 14.95 14.64
N LEU A 17 24.17 15.47 13.42
CA LEU A 17 22.96 16.06 12.85
C LEU A 17 21.82 15.02 12.73
N ILE A 18 22.14 13.81 12.24
CA ILE A 18 21.20 12.69 12.16
C ILE A 18 20.70 12.31 13.55
N PHE A 19 21.61 12.24 14.53
CA PHE A 19 21.26 11.97 15.93
C PHE A 19 20.27 13.01 16.48
N VAL A 20 20.60 14.30 16.33
CA VAL A 20 19.76 15.41 16.84
C VAL A 20 18.39 15.44 16.14
N PHE A 21 18.34 15.29 14.83
CA PHE A 21 17.06 15.22 14.11
C PHE A 21 16.25 13.99 14.50
N THR A 22 16.92 12.85 14.75
CA THR A 22 16.24 11.64 15.22
C THR A 22 15.62 11.83 16.60
N LEU A 23 16.36 12.44 17.53
CA LEU A 23 15.82 12.80 18.84
C LEU A 23 14.67 13.81 18.74
N ALA A 24 14.81 14.82 17.88
CA ALA A 24 13.81 15.87 17.71
C ALA A 24 12.49 15.33 17.18
N TRP A 25 12.50 14.53 16.10
CA TRP A 25 11.27 13.93 15.61
C TRP A 25 10.71 12.93 16.62
N GLY A 26 11.57 12.19 17.35
CA GLY A 26 11.12 11.29 18.39
C GLY A 26 10.42 12.01 19.54
N PHE A 27 10.93 13.15 19.98
CA PHE A 27 10.26 14.00 20.95
C PHE A 27 8.87 14.44 20.48
N PHE A 28 8.75 14.95 19.25
CA PHE A 28 7.43 15.36 18.75
C PHE A 28 6.49 14.16 18.56
N PHE A 29 7.00 13.00 18.14
CA PHE A 29 6.21 11.78 18.05
C PHE A 29 5.66 11.34 19.40
N SER A 30 6.45 11.43 20.48
CA SER A 30 5.97 11.07 21.82
C SER A 30 4.89 12.03 22.32
N THR A 31 5.00 13.33 22.01
CA THR A 31 3.97 14.33 22.37
C THR A 31 2.64 14.18 21.62
N LEU A 32 2.61 13.43 20.50
CA LEU A 32 1.36 13.15 19.80
C LEU A 32 0.48 12.14 20.55
N GLU A 33 1.07 11.38 21.50
CA GLU A 33 0.37 10.35 22.27
C GLU A 33 -0.42 9.39 21.35
N LEU A 34 0.14 9.10 20.17
CA LEU A 34 -0.42 8.14 19.21
C LEU A 34 0.06 6.75 19.62
N THR A 35 -0.67 6.11 20.53
CA THR A 35 -0.44 4.70 20.85
C THR A 35 -1.11 3.80 19.80
N PRO A 36 -0.60 2.57 19.58
CA PRO A 36 -1.26 1.60 18.70
C PRO A 36 -2.74 1.39 19.07
N ASP A 37 -3.03 1.32 20.37
CA ASP A 37 -4.40 1.14 20.88
C ASP A 37 -5.32 2.32 20.51
N ALA A 38 -4.82 3.56 20.57
CA ALA A 38 -5.59 4.74 20.20
C ALA A 38 -5.94 4.78 18.70
N LEU A 39 -5.00 4.35 17.84
CA LEU A 39 -5.20 4.25 16.40
C LEU A 39 -6.19 3.13 16.01
N LEU A 40 -6.27 2.06 16.80
CA LEU A 40 -7.14 0.92 16.54
C LEU A 40 -8.59 1.13 17.00
N SER A 41 -8.83 2.04 17.95
CA SER A 41 -10.18 2.32 18.43
C SER A 41 -11.01 3.17 17.44
N THR A 42 -12.27 2.80 17.18
CA THR A 42 -13.15 3.48 16.21
C THR A 42 -13.39 4.96 16.55
N THR A 43 -13.55 5.30 17.83
CA THR A 43 -13.63 6.67 18.34
C THR A 43 -12.28 7.39 18.34
N GLY A 44 -11.18 6.65 18.52
CA GLY A 44 -9.82 7.19 18.49
C GLY A 44 -9.29 7.45 17.09
N SER A 45 -9.80 6.81 16.03
CA SER A 45 -9.34 7.03 14.65
C SER A 45 -9.62 8.45 14.14
N LEU A 46 -10.82 8.99 14.43
CA LEU A 46 -11.20 10.39 14.15
C LEU A 46 -10.41 11.38 15.01
N GLY A 47 -10.23 11.09 16.30
CA GLY A 47 -9.38 11.89 17.19
C GLY A 47 -7.91 11.87 16.78
N SER A 48 -7.42 10.74 16.25
CA SER A 48 -6.07 10.58 15.72
C SER A 48 -5.88 11.35 14.43
N LEU A 49 -6.91 11.46 13.59
CA LEU A 49 -6.89 12.32 12.41
C LEU A 49 -6.79 13.81 12.79
N ALA A 50 -7.49 14.25 13.83
CA ALA A 50 -7.35 15.61 14.35
C ALA A 50 -5.92 15.89 14.87
N LYS A 51 -5.26 14.88 15.45
CA LYS A 51 -3.85 14.98 15.88
C LYS A 51 -2.89 15.18 14.71
N VAL A 52 -3.21 14.71 13.50
CA VAL A 52 -2.42 14.93 12.26
C VAL A 52 -2.44 16.41 11.82
N LEU A 53 -3.42 17.21 12.26
CA LEU A 53 -3.49 18.65 11.97
C LEU A 53 -2.82 19.53 13.05
N THR A 54 -2.18 18.92 14.05
CA THR A 54 -1.55 19.67 15.15
C THR A 54 -0.17 20.20 14.77
N LEU A 55 0.26 21.26 15.45
CA LEU A 55 1.62 21.81 15.30
C LEU A 55 2.69 20.77 15.64
N ASN A 56 2.42 19.89 16.62
CA ASN A 56 3.33 18.81 17.00
C ASN A 56 3.52 17.81 15.85
N PHE A 57 2.46 17.50 15.10
CA PHE A 57 2.56 16.62 13.93
C PHE A 57 3.37 17.27 12.81
N LEU A 58 3.17 18.56 12.56
CA LEU A 58 3.96 19.29 11.56
C LEU A 58 5.44 19.33 11.95
N ALA A 59 5.76 19.57 13.22
CA ALA A 59 7.13 19.54 13.72
C ALA A 59 7.75 18.14 13.59
N PHE A 60 7.01 17.09 13.97
CA PHE A 60 7.40 15.70 13.73
C PHE A 60 7.71 15.46 12.24
N ALA A 61 6.81 15.84 11.34
CA ALA A 61 6.97 15.66 9.90
C ALA A 61 8.23 16.36 9.36
N ILE A 62 8.49 17.60 9.80
CA ILE A 62 9.67 18.36 9.40
C ILE A 62 10.96 17.68 9.88
N PHE A 63 11.08 17.36 11.17
CA PHE A 63 12.30 16.76 11.70
C PHE A 63 12.53 15.33 11.19
N PHE A 64 11.46 14.56 10.99
CA PHE A 64 11.54 13.23 10.41
C PHE A 64 12.05 13.29 8.96
N SER A 65 11.48 14.18 8.15
CA SER A 65 11.95 14.43 6.79
C SER A 65 13.37 14.98 6.74
N LEU A 66 13.78 15.84 7.68
CA LEU A 66 15.16 16.33 7.77
C LEU A 66 16.14 15.20 8.07
N ALA A 67 15.81 14.28 9.00
CA ALA A 67 16.65 13.12 9.30
C ALA A 67 16.86 12.26 8.05
N ILE A 68 15.77 11.90 7.37
CA ILE A 68 15.80 11.09 6.15
C ILE A 68 16.57 11.80 5.03
N ALA A 69 16.25 13.08 4.78
CA ALA A 69 16.92 13.89 3.77
C ALA A 69 18.44 13.97 4.01
N THR A 70 18.85 14.13 5.27
CA THR A 70 20.28 14.18 5.65
C THR A 70 20.99 12.88 5.28
N ILE A 71 20.41 11.74 5.66
CA ILE A 71 20.97 10.42 5.37
C ILE A 71 21.11 10.22 3.85
N MET A 72 20.09 10.60 3.09
CA MET A 72 20.05 10.40 1.64
C MET A 72 21.03 11.30 0.88
N VAL A 73 21.10 12.58 1.25
CA VAL A 73 22.07 13.51 0.66
C VAL A 73 23.50 13.09 1.00
N TYR A 74 23.75 12.66 2.24
CA TYR A 74 25.07 12.18 2.61
C TYR A 74 25.44 10.87 1.89
N ALA A 75 24.50 9.94 1.75
CA ALA A 75 24.67 8.74 0.93
C ALA A 75 25.09 9.06 -0.51
N ASN A 76 24.56 10.13 -1.08
CA ASN A 76 24.88 10.54 -2.45
C ASN A 76 26.29 11.14 -2.63
N LYS A 77 27.05 11.33 -1.55
CA LYS A 77 28.28 12.13 -1.52
C LYS A 77 29.49 11.46 -0.88
N ASP A 78 29.31 10.29 -0.30
CA ASP A 78 30.35 9.57 0.43
C ASP A 78 30.30 8.07 0.05
N MET A 79 31.32 7.31 0.44
CA MET A 79 31.38 5.88 0.22
C MET A 79 30.24 5.16 0.94
N LYS A 80 29.62 4.19 0.24
CA LYS A 80 28.51 3.36 0.74
C LYS A 80 28.70 2.87 2.18
N ARG A 81 29.89 2.35 2.50
CA ARG A 81 30.19 1.79 3.83
C ARG A 81 30.21 2.85 4.93
N THR A 82 30.85 3.99 4.67
CA THR A 82 30.91 5.13 5.61
C THR A 82 29.52 5.73 5.81
N ALA A 83 28.77 5.94 4.71
CA ALA A 83 27.41 6.46 4.75
C ALA A 83 26.46 5.58 5.59
N ILE A 84 26.55 4.25 5.45
CA ILE A 84 25.75 3.32 6.26
C ILE A 84 26.11 3.46 7.74
N LEU A 85 27.40 3.43 8.09
CA LEU A 85 27.83 3.44 9.49
C LEU A 85 27.45 4.75 10.20
N ILE A 86 27.71 5.88 9.54
CA ILE A 86 27.40 7.23 10.05
C ILE A 86 25.90 7.50 10.10
N SER A 87 25.08 6.75 9.36
CA SER A 87 23.62 6.88 9.43
C SER A 87 23.00 5.94 10.46
N VAL A 88 23.44 4.68 10.50
CA VAL A 88 22.88 3.65 11.38
C VAL A 88 23.29 3.85 12.83
N VAL A 89 24.57 4.09 13.13
CA VAL A 89 25.06 4.16 14.51
C VAL A 89 24.40 5.31 15.28
N PRO A 90 24.38 6.56 14.79
CA PRO A 90 23.77 7.66 15.52
C PRO A 90 22.24 7.50 15.63
N THR A 91 21.60 6.97 14.58
CA THR A 91 20.16 6.66 14.64
C THR A 91 19.86 5.63 15.73
N LEU A 92 20.63 4.53 15.78
CA LEU A 92 20.42 3.47 16.77
C LEU A 92 20.59 4.00 18.20
N VAL A 93 21.63 4.80 18.45
CA VAL A 93 21.86 5.42 19.76
C VAL A 93 20.71 6.38 20.11
N ALA A 94 20.23 7.17 19.14
CA ALA A 94 19.07 8.03 19.34
C ALA A 94 17.80 7.23 19.68
N PHE A 95 17.52 6.12 19.00
CA PHE A 95 16.37 5.26 19.32
C PHE A 95 16.45 4.63 20.71
N LEU A 96 17.63 4.17 21.12
CA LEU A 96 17.82 3.61 22.46
C LEU A 96 17.55 4.68 23.54
N LEU A 97 18.03 5.91 23.31
CA LEU A 97 17.80 7.04 24.20
C LEU A 97 16.32 7.46 24.23
N LEU A 98 15.65 7.51 23.08
CA LEU A 98 14.22 7.76 22.98
C LEU A 98 13.39 6.69 23.71
N GLY A 99 13.75 5.42 23.56
CA GLY A 99 13.07 4.31 24.24
C GLY A 99 13.26 4.34 25.76
N LEU A 100 14.37 4.89 26.25
CA LEU A 100 14.64 5.04 27.68
C LEU A 100 13.89 6.25 28.27
N ILE A 101 13.79 7.36 27.53
CA ILE A 101 13.18 8.60 28.01
C ILE A 101 11.65 8.59 27.84
N PHE A 102 11.14 8.05 26.73
CA PHE A 102 9.71 8.13 26.37
C PHE A 102 9.04 6.76 26.38
N PRO A 103 8.14 6.47 27.32
CA PRO A 103 7.45 5.17 27.37
C PRO A 103 6.56 4.91 26.15
N ALA A 104 6.07 5.96 25.49
CA ALA A 104 5.33 5.84 24.23
C ALA A 104 6.17 5.22 23.10
N PHE A 105 7.50 5.33 23.13
CA PHE A 105 8.36 4.67 22.14
C PHE A 105 8.45 3.16 22.33
N ALA A 106 8.25 2.66 23.56
CA ALA A 106 8.31 1.24 23.84
C ALA A 106 7.22 0.47 23.08
N SER A 107 6.00 1.02 22.98
CA SER A 107 4.91 0.41 22.20
C SER A 107 5.18 0.39 20.69
N TRP A 108 6.10 1.21 20.20
CA TRP A 108 6.50 1.30 18.79
C TRP A 108 7.88 0.70 18.51
N PHE A 109 8.42 -0.12 19.41
CA PHE A 109 9.75 -0.73 19.25
C PHE A 109 9.90 -1.50 17.92
N ILE A 110 8.87 -2.24 17.51
CA ILE A 110 8.86 -2.95 16.22
C ILE A 110 9.06 -1.97 15.07
N LEU A 111 8.36 -0.84 15.09
CA LEU A 111 8.51 0.20 14.08
C LEU A 111 9.92 0.80 14.07
N GLY A 112 10.54 0.96 15.25
CA GLY A 112 11.93 1.37 15.39
C GLY A 112 12.92 0.40 14.74
N ILE A 113 12.71 -0.91 14.87
CA ILE A 113 13.52 -1.92 14.18
C ILE A 113 13.40 -1.75 12.66
N PHE A 114 12.18 -1.62 12.14
CA PHE A 114 11.96 -1.39 10.71
C PHE A 114 12.63 -0.10 10.24
N TYR A 115 12.52 0.99 10.99
CA TYR A 115 13.18 2.27 10.65
C TYR A 115 14.69 2.11 10.51
N VAL A 116 15.37 1.51 11.50
CA VAL A 116 16.82 1.32 11.47
C VAL A 116 17.24 0.34 10.37
N ALA A 117 16.51 -0.76 10.19
CA ALA A 117 16.79 -1.76 9.15
C ALA A 117 16.62 -1.19 7.72
N CYS A 118 15.79 -0.16 7.54
CA CYS A 118 15.60 0.49 6.25
C CYS A 118 16.75 1.41 5.85
N ILE A 119 17.57 1.90 6.79
CA ILE A 119 18.64 2.86 6.49
C ILE A 119 19.67 2.31 5.49
N PRO A 120 20.23 1.09 5.67
CA PRO A 120 21.15 0.52 4.68
C PRO A 120 20.52 0.39 3.29
N LEU A 121 19.26 -0.06 3.22
CA LEU A 121 18.53 -0.17 1.96
C LEU A 121 18.34 1.19 1.29
N MET A 122 18.07 2.22 2.10
CA MET A 122 17.92 3.60 1.64
C MET A 122 19.23 4.13 1.03
N VAL A 123 20.36 3.95 1.72
CA VAL A 123 21.68 4.35 1.23
C VAL A 123 22.01 3.66 -0.10
N ILE A 124 21.82 2.34 -0.18
CA ILE A 124 22.08 1.57 -1.40
C ILE A 124 21.21 2.05 -2.56
N THR A 125 19.91 2.23 -2.31
CA THR A 125 18.96 2.66 -3.34
C THR A 125 19.26 4.09 -3.81
N SER A 126 19.71 4.97 -2.91
CA SER A 126 20.08 6.35 -3.23
C SER A 126 21.24 6.42 -4.23
N HIS A 127 22.31 5.65 -4.00
CA HIS A 127 23.42 5.57 -4.95
C HIS A 127 22.99 5.09 -6.33
N VAL A 128 22.18 4.02 -6.40
CA VAL A 128 21.71 3.48 -7.68
C VAL A 128 20.86 4.51 -8.42
N LYS A 129 19.92 5.16 -7.71
CA LYS A 129 18.97 6.11 -8.31
C LYS A 129 19.61 7.42 -8.74
N GLN A 130 20.66 7.87 -8.05
CA GLN A 130 21.38 9.08 -8.45
C GLN A 130 22.14 8.88 -9.77
N GLN A 131 22.68 7.68 -10.02
CA GLN A 131 23.39 7.35 -11.27
C GLN A 131 22.44 7.24 -12.48
N GLU A 132 21.19 6.82 -12.24
CA GLU A 132 20.18 6.65 -13.31
C GLU A 132 19.59 7.97 -13.82
N MET A 133 19.59 9.04 -13.00
CA MET A 133 18.76 10.23 -13.28
C MET A 133 19.56 11.41 -13.82
N LYS A 134 19.24 11.82 -15.06
CA LYS A 134 19.96 12.89 -15.78
C LYS A 134 19.48 14.32 -15.48
N ILE A 135 18.23 14.51 -15.03
CA ILE A 135 17.62 15.82 -14.76
C ILE A 135 17.10 15.85 -13.33
N LEU A 136 17.49 16.87 -12.56
CA LEU A 136 17.19 17.02 -11.13
C LEU A 136 17.48 15.73 -10.32
N PRO A 137 18.73 15.21 -10.39
CA PRO A 137 19.08 13.90 -9.85
C PRO A 137 18.75 13.80 -8.35
N VAL A 138 19.08 14.82 -7.56
CA VAL A 138 18.86 14.83 -6.10
C VAL A 138 17.38 14.82 -5.77
N LEU A 139 16.56 15.68 -6.40
CA LEU A 139 15.13 15.75 -6.10
C LEU A 139 14.42 14.44 -6.44
N ARG A 140 14.68 13.89 -7.64
CA ARG A 140 13.99 12.68 -8.11
C ARG A 140 14.51 11.41 -7.42
N ALA A 141 15.82 11.31 -7.16
CA ALA A 141 16.36 10.24 -6.32
C ALA A 141 15.73 10.30 -4.94
N ASN A 142 15.64 11.50 -4.35
CA ASN A 142 15.07 11.65 -3.02
C ASN A 142 13.58 11.29 -2.97
N PHE A 143 12.81 11.68 -3.98
CA PHE A 143 11.41 11.32 -4.08
C PHE A 143 11.20 9.80 -4.26
N SER A 144 12.01 9.14 -5.10
CA SER A 144 11.88 7.70 -5.36
C SER A 144 12.31 6.84 -4.16
N VAL A 145 13.42 7.21 -3.53
CA VAL A 145 13.99 6.47 -2.40
C VAL A 145 13.12 6.68 -1.15
N SER A 146 12.65 7.90 -0.89
CA SER A 146 11.72 8.16 0.23
C SER A 146 10.42 7.39 0.06
N HIS A 147 9.87 7.28 -1.16
CA HIS A 147 8.68 6.47 -1.41
C HIS A 147 8.88 5.00 -0.99
N ARG A 148 9.99 4.37 -1.42
CA ARG A 148 10.32 2.99 -1.05
C ARG A 148 10.57 2.84 0.45
N PHE A 149 11.22 3.82 1.06
CA PHE A 149 11.41 3.86 2.51
C PHE A 149 10.07 3.88 3.26
N MET A 150 9.12 4.74 2.84
CA MET A 150 7.79 4.79 3.44
C MET A 150 6.99 3.51 3.23
N GLN A 151 7.17 2.81 2.11
CA GLN A 151 6.55 1.50 1.88
C GLN A 151 6.99 0.44 2.89
N ILE A 152 8.30 0.34 3.13
CA ILE A 152 8.83 -0.63 4.10
C ILE A 152 8.46 -0.23 5.53
N LEU A 153 8.49 1.07 5.83
CA LEU A 153 8.06 1.57 7.14
C LEU A 153 6.55 1.35 7.36
N GLY A 154 5.74 1.50 6.32
CA GLY A 154 4.30 1.19 6.35
C GLY A 154 4.02 -0.30 6.59
N LEU A 155 4.83 -1.20 6.03
CA LEU A 155 4.78 -2.63 6.40
C LEU A 155 5.11 -2.82 7.89
N GLY A 156 6.11 -2.10 8.40
CA GLY A 156 6.43 -2.07 9.83
C GLY A 156 5.27 -1.57 10.69
N VAL A 157 4.53 -0.55 10.25
CA VAL A 157 3.31 -0.06 10.91
C VAL A 157 2.23 -1.14 10.92
N ILE A 158 1.99 -1.83 9.81
CA ILE A 158 1.02 -2.93 9.74
C ILE A 158 1.38 -4.02 10.76
N VAL A 159 2.64 -4.43 10.81
CA VAL A 159 3.11 -5.46 11.75
C VAL A 159 2.97 -4.97 13.20
N ALA A 160 3.37 -3.74 13.51
CA ALA A 160 3.27 -3.18 14.86
C ALA A 160 1.80 -3.07 15.34
N LEU A 161 0.90 -2.60 14.46
CA LEU A 161 -0.53 -2.53 14.74
C LEU A 161 -1.13 -3.93 14.86
N ALA A 162 -0.73 -4.88 14.02
CA ALA A 162 -1.20 -6.26 14.08
C ALA A 162 -0.86 -6.94 15.41
N PHE A 163 0.39 -6.81 15.87
CA PHE A 163 0.82 -7.33 17.16
C PHE A 163 0.04 -6.69 18.33
N SER A 164 -0.33 -5.41 18.20
CA SER A 164 -1.11 -4.70 19.21
C SER A 164 -2.60 -5.06 19.17
N ALA A 165 -3.15 -5.27 17.96
CA ALA A 165 -4.55 -5.58 17.72
C ALA A 165 -4.90 -7.04 18.03
N PHE A 166 -3.95 -7.97 17.82
CA PHE A 166 -4.16 -9.41 18.03
C PHE A 166 -4.74 -9.75 19.42
N PRO A 167 -4.13 -9.33 20.55
CA PRO A 167 -4.65 -9.64 21.88
C PRO A 167 -5.98 -8.95 22.21
N GLN A 168 -6.39 -7.91 21.46
CA GLN A 168 -7.61 -7.14 21.71
C GLN A 168 -8.66 -7.30 20.61
N SER A 169 -8.46 -8.24 19.67
CA SER A 169 -9.27 -8.42 18.47
C SER A 169 -10.77 -8.50 18.75
N THR A 170 -11.17 -9.24 19.79
CA THR A 170 -12.58 -9.38 20.20
C THR A 170 -13.16 -8.05 20.69
N LYS A 171 -12.39 -7.26 21.47
CA LYS A 171 -12.84 -5.95 21.97
C LYS A 171 -12.97 -4.93 20.85
N LEU A 172 -11.99 -4.90 19.95
CA LEU A 172 -11.98 -4.02 18.78
C LEU A 172 -13.16 -4.33 17.84
N TYR A 173 -13.43 -5.61 17.62
CA TYR A 173 -14.56 -6.06 16.82
C TYR A 173 -15.90 -5.67 17.44
N VAL A 174 -16.09 -5.88 18.75
CA VAL A 174 -17.32 -5.45 19.45
C VAL A 174 -17.52 -3.92 19.37
N GLY A 175 -16.44 -3.14 19.51
CA GLY A 175 -16.50 -1.68 19.36
C GLY A 175 -16.85 -1.23 17.94
N PHE A 176 -16.34 -1.94 16.93
CA PHE A 176 -16.71 -1.73 15.52
C PHE A 176 -18.18 -2.06 15.25
N GLU A 177 -18.66 -3.19 15.76
CA GLU A 177 -20.07 -3.56 15.64
C GLU A 177 -20.96 -2.51 16.28
N GLN A 178 -20.68 -2.13 17.52
CA GLN A 178 -21.43 -1.08 18.19
C GLN A 178 -21.43 0.21 17.36
N SER A 179 -20.29 0.63 16.80
CA SER A 179 -20.19 1.83 15.98
C SER A 179 -20.95 1.74 14.65
N LEU A 180 -20.94 0.56 14.01
CA LEU A 180 -21.64 0.30 12.75
C LEU A 180 -23.16 0.28 12.94
N PHE A 181 -23.62 -0.24 14.09
CA PHE A 181 -25.05 -0.36 14.42
C PHE A 181 -25.62 0.81 15.23
N SER A 182 -24.79 1.64 15.87
CA SER A 182 -25.21 2.86 16.56
C SER A 182 -25.18 4.10 15.68
N GLY A 183 -24.54 4.05 14.51
CA GLY A 183 -24.43 5.19 13.59
C GLY A 183 -25.71 5.44 12.78
N ASP A 184 -26.02 6.72 12.54
CA ASP A 184 -27.16 7.17 11.71
C ASP A 184 -27.14 6.63 10.26
N ILE A 185 -26.02 6.07 9.82
CA ILE A 185 -25.86 5.40 8.51
C ILE A 185 -26.89 4.28 8.34
N ILE A 186 -27.18 3.50 9.39
CA ILE A 186 -28.17 2.41 9.35
C ILE A 186 -29.62 2.91 9.50
N LYS A 187 -29.86 4.12 10.02
CA LYS A 187 -31.21 4.72 9.93
C LYS A 187 -31.56 5.14 8.50
N SER A 188 -30.54 5.36 7.66
CA SER A 188 -30.69 5.80 6.26
C SER A 188 -30.60 4.67 5.23
N LEU A 189 -29.91 3.56 5.55
CA LEU A 189 -30.01 2.35 4.76
C LEU A 189 -31.31 1.64 5.11
N ASP A 190 -32.11 1.31 4.10
CA ASP A 190 -33.27 0.45 4.24
C ASP A 190 -32.82 -0.99 4.56
N VAL A 191 -32.32 -1.19 5.79
CA VAL A 191 -31.82 -2.47 6.30
C VAL A 191 -32.94 -3.51 6.33
N GLU A 192 -34.21 -3.07 6.34
CA GLU A 192 -35.38 -3.93 6.19
C GLU A 192 -35.40 -4.57 4.80
N SER A 193 -35.33 -3.74 3.75
CA SER A 193 -35.18 -4.21 2.36
C SER A 193 -33.92 -5.04 2.16
N ALA A 194 -32.76 -4.58 2.63
CA ALA A 194 -31.50 -5.28 2.39
C ALA A 194 -31.41 -6.63 3.13
N SER A 195 -31.97 -6.72 4.34
CA SER A 195 -32.01 -7.98 5.09
C SER A 195 -33.05 -8.94 4.51
N ALA A 196 -34.20 -8.44 4.06
CA ALA A 196 -35.19 -9.25 3.37
C ALA A 196 -34.63 -9.79 2.04
N ASP A 197 -34.00 -8.94 1.23
CA ASP A 197 -33.35 -9.33 -0.02
C ASP A 197 -32.24 -10.37 0.23
N PHE A 198 -31.47 -10.22 1.31
CA PHE A 198 -30.46 -11.19 1.69
C PHE A 198 -31.08 -12.55 2.10
N LEU A 199 -32.12 -12.55 2.94
CA LEU A 199 -32.81 -13.77 3.37
C LEU A 199 -33.47 -14.51 2.20
N ILE A 200 -34.12 -13.77 1.30
CA ILE A 200 -34.73 -14.29 0.08
C ILE A 200 -33.65 -14.90 -0.82
N LYS A 201 -32.53 -14.18 -1.02
CA LYS A 201 -31.41 -14.69 -1.83
C LYS A 201 -30.79 -15.95 -1.24
N SER A 202 -30.58 -16.00 0.07
CA SER A 202 -30.02 -17.17 0.77
C SER A 202 -30.95 -18.39 0.70
N GLN A 203 -32.26 -18.19 0.89
CA GLN A 203 -33.25 -19.27 0.73
C GLN A 203 -33.32 -19.75 -0.73
N LYS A 204 -33.24 -18.84 -1.69
CA LYS A 204 -33.20 -19.17 -3.11
C LYS A 204 -31.96 -19.99 -3.47
N GLU A 205 -30.77 -19.60 -2.99
CA GLU A 205 -29.54 -20.36 -3.18
C GLU A 205 -29.63 -21.74 -2.52
N THR A 206 -30.22 -21.84 -1.33
CA THR A 206 -30.44 -23.12 -0.63
C THR A 206 -31.38 -24.04 -1.40
N LEU A 207 -32.52 -23.52 -1.88
CA LEU A 207 -33.46 -24.28 -2.70
C LEU A 207 -32.84 -24.69 -4.04
N THR A 208 -32.05 -23.81 -4.65
CA THR A 208 -31.35 -24.11 -5.92
C THR A 208 -30.36 -25.25 -5.72
N LEU A 209 -29.55 -25.20 -4.66
CA LEU A 209 -28.62 -26.28 -4.30
C LEU A 209 -29.34 -27.60 -4.00
N LEU A 210 -30.48 -27.53 -3.31
CA LEU A 210 -31.30 -28.70 -3.01
C LEU A 210 -31.85 -29.33 -4.30
N THR A 211 -32.36 -28.52 -5.24
CA THR A 211 -32.88 -29.03 -6.52
C THR A 211 -31.81 -29.54 -7.48
N GLN A 212 -30.55 -29.14 -7.27
CA GLN A 212 -29.40 -29.62 -8.03
C GLN A 212 -28.75 -30.85 -7.37
N SER A 213 -29.22 -31.27 -6.19
CA SER A 213 -28.64 -32.41 -5.49
C SER A 213 -28.96 -33.72 -6.22
N PRO A 214 -28.03 -34.69 -6.25
CA PRO A 214 -28.24 -35.99 -6.90
C PRO A 214 -29.49 -36.72 -6.37
N GLU A 215 -29.79 -36.55 -5.08
CA GLU A 215 -30.94 -37.14 -4.41
C GLU A 215 -32.26 -36.52 -4.89
N TYR A 216 -32.32 -35.19 -5.03
CA TYR A 216 -33.50 -34.52 -5.58
C TYR A 216 -33.72 -34.87 -7.06
N VAL A 217 -32.65 -34.94 -7.86
CA VAL A 217 -32.74 -35.35 -9.27
C VAL A 217 -33.23 -36.79 -9.40
N ALA A 218 -32.82 -37.68 -8.50
CA ALA A 218 -33.30 -39.06 -8.46
C ALA A 218 -34.80 -39.14 -8.11
N VAL A 219 -35.25 -38.35 -7.13
CA VAL A 219 -36.68 -38.25 -6.74
C VAL A 219 -37.50 -37.58 -7.85
N ALA A 220 -36.96 -36.58 -8.54
CA ALA A 220 -37.63 -35.92 -9.67
C ALA A 220 -37.76 -36.82 -10.91
N ALA A 221 -36.91 -37.83 -11.05
CA ALA A 221 -36.98 -38.83 -12.11
C ALA A 221 -37.84 -40.05 -11.75
N ALA A 222 -38.29 -40.17 -10.49
CA ALA A 222 -39.14 -41.25 -10.04
C ALA A 222 -40.60 -41.03 -10.44
N SER A 223 -41.29 -42.11 -10.82
CA SER A 223 -42.70 -42.08 -11.24
C SER A 223 -43.68 -42.31 -10.08
N ASP A 224 -43.19 -42.34 -8.84
CA ASP A 224 -44.02 -42.55 -7.66
C ASP A 224 -44.91 -41.30 -7.44
N PRO A 225 -46.24 -41.47 -7.25
CA PRO A 225 -47.14 -40.37 -6.94
C PRO A 225 -46.67 -39.46 -5.79
N GLU A 226 -46.01 -40.01 -4.77
CA GLU A 226 -45.52 -39.24 -3.62
C GLU A 226 -44.30 -38.37 -3.99
N ASP A 227 -43.41 -38.89 -4.84
CA ASP A 227 -42.22 -38.20 -5.34
C ASP A 227 -42.58 -37.07 -6.33
N VAL A 228 -43.58 -37.31 -7.19
CA VAL A 228 -44.16 -36.29 -8.08
C VAL A 228 -44.83 -35.17 -7.27
N GLN A 229 -45.52 -35.51 -6.18
CA GLN A 229 -46.12 -34.50 -5.30
C GLN A 229 -45.05 -33.68 -4.57
N PHE A 230 -44.01 -34.32 -4.04
CA PHE A 230 -42.90 -33.64 -3.36
C PHE A 230 -42.16 -32.67 -4.29
N THR A 231 -41.83 -33.09 -5.50
CA THR A 231 -41.13 -32.26 -6.50
C THR A 231 -42.01 -31.08 -6.96
N SER A 232 -43.33 -31.29 -7.10
CA SER A 232 -44.27 -30.19 -7.41
C SER A 232 -44.35 -29.15 -6.29
N LEU A 233 -44.33 -29.57 -5.02
CA LEU A 233 -44.31 -28.69 -3.85
C LEU A 233 -43.00 -27.91 -3.75
N MET A 234 -41.88 -28.52 -4.15
CA MET A 234 -40.60 -27.84 -4.21
C MET A 234 -40.52 -26.81 -5.33
N GLN A 235 -41.02 -27.13 -6.51
CA GLN A 235 -41.17 -26.17 -7.61
C GLN A 235 -42.05 -24.98 -7.20
N ALA A 236 -43.17 -25.24 -6.53
CA ALA A 236 -44.07 -24.21 -6.02
C ALA A 236 -43.43 -23.33 -4.95
N SER A 237 -42.59 -23.91 -4.08
CA SER A 237 -41.85 -23.16 -3.06
C SER A 237 -40.78 -22.25 -3.67
N ILE A 238 -40.09 -22.70 -4.74
CA ILE A 238 -39.14 -21.85 -5.49
C ILE A 238 -39.86 -20.65 -6.11
N GLN A 239 -41.01 -20.89 -6.75
CA GLN A 239 -41.83 -19.82 -7.33
C GLN A 239 -42.37 -18.86 -6.27
N LYS A 240 -42.69 -19.37 -5.08
CA LYS A 240 -43.16 -18.56 -3.96
C LYS A 240 -42.07 -17.65 -3.42
N VAL A 241 -40.83 -18.13 -3.28
CA VAL A 241 -39.69 -17.33 -2.79
C VAL A 241 -39.36 -16.17 -3.73
N ASP A 242 -39.58 -16.32 -5.05
CA ASP A 242 -39.42 -15.25 -6.04
C ASP A 242 -40.61 -14.28 -6.14
N SER A 243 -41.69 -14.52 -5.39
CA SER A 243 -42.91 -13.71 -5.49
C SER A 243 -42.80 -12.37 -4.74
N PRO A 244 -43.37 -11.28 -5.28
CA PRO A 244 -43.45 -9.99 -4.58
C PRO A 244 -44.21 -10.07 -3.25
N ALA A 245 -45.17 -11.00 -3.16
CA ALA A 245 -45.96 -11.24 -1.95
C ALA A 245 -45.12 -11.87 -0.82
N TYR A 246 -44.21 -12.80 -1.16
CA TYR A 246 -43.29 -13.38 -0.19
C TYR A 246 -42.27 -12.35 0.30
N ARG A 247 -41.78 -11.50 -0.60
CA ARG A 247 -40.91 -10.37 -0.23
C ARG A 247 -41.59 -9.45 0.79
N ALA A 248 -42.81 -9.00 0.51
CA ALA A 248 -43.56 -8.16 1.43
C ALA A 248 -43.81 -8.85 2.78
N GLN A 249 -44.05 -10.16 2.79
CA GLN A 249 -44.24 -10.95 4.00
C GLN A 249 -42.96 -11.03 4.85
N VAL A 250 -41.80 -11.25 4.23
CA VAL A 250 -40.50 -11.27 4.91
C VAL A 250 -40.13 -9.88 5.42
N GLU A 251 -40.40 -8.82 4.65
CA GLU A 251 -40.20 -7.43 5.06
C GLU A 251 -41.05 -7.08 6.30
N ASP A 252 -42.33 -7.49 6.32
CA ASP A 252 -43.22 -7.26 7.48
C ASP A 252 -42.80 -8.09 8.71
N GLU A 253 -42.30 -9.32 8.51
CA GLU A 253 -41.82 -10.17 9.59
C GLU A 253 -40.52 -9.62 10.21
N VAL A 254 -39.59 -9.15 9.38
CA VAL A 254 -38.36 -8.45 9.82
C VAL A 254 -38.71 -7.14 10.53
N ARG A 255 -39.68 -6.38 10.02
CA ARG A 255 -40.16 -5.13 10.64
C ARG A 255 -40.82 -5.36 11.99
N ASN A 256 -41.62 -6.42 12.12
CA ASN A 256 -42.30 -6.77 13.37
C ASN A 256 -41.33 -7.34 14.41
N GLN A 257 -40.31 -8.09 14.00
CA GLN A 257 -39.22 -8.56 14.87
C GLN A 257 -38.34 -7.40 15.37
N LYS A 258 -38.08 -6.38 14.53
CA LYS A 258 -37.30 -5.18 14.91
C LYS A 258 -38.00 -4.32 15.98
N LYS A 259 -39.34 -4.37 16.09
CA LYS A 259 -40.10 -3.68 17.15
C LYS A 259 -40.03 -4.40 18.50
N SER A 260 -39.70 -5.70 18.53
CA SER A 260 -39.69 -6.52 19.75
C SER A 260 -38.29 -6.92 20.22
N LEU A 261 -37.27 -6.83 19.37
CA LEU A 261 -35.91 -7.25 19.67
C LEU A 261 -34.98 -6.06 19.90
N ARG A 262 -34.16 -6.14 20.96
CA ARG A 262 -32.98 -5.28 21.11
C ARG A 262 -32.10 -5.49 19.88
N THR A 263 -31.51 -4.42 19.34
CA THR A 263 -30.61 -4.45 18.17
C THR A 263 -29.53 -5.54 18.30
N ASP A 264 -29.12 -5.85 19.52
CA ASP A 264 -28.18 -6.90 19.89
C ASP A 264 -28.62 -8.32 19.49
N ASP A 265 -29.92 -8.65 19.57
CA ASP A 265 -30.46 -9.98 19.23
C ASP A 265 -30.54 -10.20 17.72
N VAL A 266 -30.83 -9.13 16.96
CA VAL A 266 -30.82 -9.17 15.49
C VAL A 266 -29.40 -9.35 14.96
N ILE A 267 -28.42 -8.67 15.57
CA ILE A 267 -26.99 -8.84 15.25
C ILE A 267 -26.52 -10.25 15.60
N ALA A 268 -26.94 -10.78 16.75
CA ALA A 268 -26.61 -12.15 17.15
C ALA A 268 -27.17 -13.18 16.15
N GLN A 269 -28.41 -13.01 15.68
CA GLN A 269 -29.01 -13.89 14.67
C GLN A 269 -28.33 -13.76 13.29
N LEU A 270 -27.94 -12.54 12.89
CA LEU A 270 -27.22 -12.31 11.63
C LEU A 270 -25.85 -13.01 11.63
N LYS A 271 -25.14 -12.99 12.76
CA LYS A 271 -23.87 -13.70 12.95
C LYS A 271 -23.98 -15.21 12.85
N THR A 272 -25.06 -15.80 13.36
CA THR A 272 -25.28 -17.25 13.27
C THR A 272 -25.61 -17.69 11.85
N LYS A 273 -26.17 -16.79 11.03
CA LYS A 273 -26.58 -17.08 9.65
C LYS A 273 -25.53 -16.73 8.60
N LEU A 274 -24.52 -15.93 8.95
CA LEU A 274 -23.50 -15.44 8.01
C LEU A 274 -22.08 -15.90 8.42
N PRO A 275 -21.52 -16.94 7.79
CA PRO A 275 -20.16 -17.41 8.10
C PRO A 275 -19.08 -16.34 7.83
N GLN A 276 -19.37 -15.36 6.98
CA GLN A 276 -18.48 -14.22 6.69
C GLN A 276 -18.24 -13.31 7.91
N PHE A 277 -19.22 -13.16 8.81
CA PHE A 277 -19.06 -12.37 10.04
C PHE A 277 -18.13 -13.08 11.05
N GLN A 278 -18.15 -14.41 11.10
CA GLN A 278 -17.22 -15.18 11.92
C GLN A 278 -15.78 -15.06 11.41
N LEU A 279 -15.58 -15.12 10.09
CA LEU A 279 -14.27 -14.86 9.47
C LEU A 279 -13.81 -13.43 9.72
N LEU A 280 -14.71 -12.44 9.59
CA LEU A 280 -14.38 -11.04 9.85
C LEU A 280 -13.97 -10.84 11.32
N GLN A 281 -14.68 -11.45 12.28
CA GLN A 281 -14.31 -11.41 13.69
C GLN A 281 -12.94 -12.03 13.95
N GLN A 282 -12.64 -13.18 13.30
CA GLN A 282 -11.36 -13.88 13.46
C GLN A 282 -10.17 -13.09 12.88
N TYR A 283 -10.39 -12.39 11.77
CA TYR A 283 -9.36 -11.61 11.07
C TYR A 283 -9.46 -10.09 11.29
N TYR A 284 -10.30 -9.63 12.23
CA TYR A 284 -10.55 -8.21 12.44
C TYR A 284 -9.27 -7.44 12.79
N TRP A 285 -8.36 -8.07 13.55
CA TRP A 285 -7.06 -7.48 13.88
C TRP A 285 -6.24 -7.10 12.65
N LEU A 286 -6.33 -7.88 11.57
CA LEU A 286 -5.64 -7.61 10.31
C LEU A 286 -6.30 -6.43 9.58
N VAL A 287 -7.63 -6.42 9.53
CA VAL A 287 -8.41 -5.35 8.89
C VAL A 287 -8.19 -4.01 9.61
N ALA A 288 -8.25 -3.99 10.94
CA ALA A 288 -8.01 -2.79 11.75
C ALA A 288 -6.58 -2.26 11.57
N SER A 289 -5.59 -3.16 11.52
CA SER A 289 -4.19 -2.79 11.29
C SER A 289 -3.96 -2.22 9.89
N PHE A 290 -4.64 -2.77 8.88
CA PHE A 290 -4.59 -2.26 7.52
C PHE A 290 -5.21 -0.86 7.41
N LEU A 291 -6.37 -0.64 8.04
CA LEU A 291 -7.01 0.68 8.10
C LEU A 291 -6.12 1.73 8.79
N GLY A 292 -5.49 1.38 9.90
CA GLY A 292 -4.53 2.26 10.57
C GLY A 292 -3.31 2.58 9.70
N ALA A 293 -2.82 1.60 8.94
CA ALA A 293 -1.71 1.81 8.00
C ALA A 293 -2.08 2.70 6.82
N ILE A 294 -3.34 2.71 6.36
CA ILE A 294 -3.80 3.64 5.31
C ILE A 294 -3.59 5.10 5.75
N ILE A 295 -3.92 5.44 7.00
CA ILE A 295 -3.70 6.80 7.54
C ILE A 295 -2.22 7.16 7.48
N PHE A 296 -1.34 6.23 7.87
CA PHE A 296 0.10 6.40 7.75
C PHE A 296 0.52 6.61 6.28
N PHE A 297 0.04 5.81 5.34
CA PHE A 297 0.38 5.93 3.91
C PHE A 297 -0.07 7.26 3.31
N VAL A 298 -1.26 7.75 3.68
CA VAL A 298 -1.75 9.07 3.26
C VAL A 298 -0.81 10.15 3.78
N ALA A 299 -0.51 10.17 5.09
CA ALA A 299 0.42 11.14 5.67
C ALA A 299 1.83 11.05 5.05
N ALA A 300 2.33 9.83 4.84
CA ALA A 300 3.64 9.59 4.26
C ALA A 300 3.74 10.09 2.82
N THR A 301 2.70 9.85 2.00
CA THR A 301 2.71 10.19 0.57
C THR A 301 2.46 11.68 0.34
N PHE A 302 1.55 12.30 1.08
CA PHE A 302 1.16 13.69 0.83
C PHE A 302 1.95 14.70 1.64
N VAL A 303 2.48 14.32 2.80
CA VAL A 303 3.23 15.24 3.68
C VAL A 303 4.71 14.88 3.67
N ILE A 304 5.08 13.70 4.17
CA ILE A 304 6.48 13.37 4.46
C ILE A 304 7.33 13.27 3.17
N GLN A 305 6.83 12.58 2.14
CA GLN A 305 7.59 12.34 0.91
C GLN A 305 7.94 13.65 0.17
N PRO A 306 6.98 14.55 -0.13
CA PRO A 306 7.29 15.86 -0.72
C PRO A 306 8.24 16.69 0.15
N LEU A 307 8.03 16.69 1.47
CA LEU A 307 8.84 17.48 2.38
C LEU A 307 10.28 16.98 2.42
N THR A 308 10.48 15.66 2.44
CA THR A 308 11.81 15.02 2.37
C THR A 308 12.53 15.36 1.07
N ALA A 309 11.82 15.35 -0.06
CA ALA A 309 12.40 15.67 -1.36
C ALA A 309 12.85 17.15 -1.43
N VAL A 310 12.01 18.09 -1.00
CA VAL A 310 12.32 19.53 -0.99
C VAL A 310 13.45 19.85 0.00
N LEU A 311 13.38 19.33 1.23
CA LEU A 311 14.42 19.53 2.23
C LEU A 311 15.74 18.90 1.80
N GLY A 312 15.71 17.74 1.14
CA GLY A 312 16.91 17.12 0.58
C GLY A 312 17.61 17.98 -0.46
N VAL A 313 16.87 18.66 -1.34
CA VAL A 313 17.46 19.64 -2.27
C VAL A 313 18.09 20.82 -1.52
N GLY A 314 17.42 21.31 -0.47
CA GLY A 314 17.98 22.38 0.37
C GLY A 314 19.26 21.95 1.07
N MET A 315 19.27 20.75 1.65
CA MET A 315 20.38 20.18 2.41
C MET A 315 21.57 19.77 1.54
N ASP A 316 21.35 19.53 0.25
CA ASP A 316 22.44 19.22 -0.70
C ASP A 316 23.51 20.31 -0.74
N ARG A 317 23.17 21.57 -0.46
CA ARG A 317 24.19 22.64 -0.40
C ARG A 317 24.99 22.69 0.90
N PHE A 318 24.45 22.11 1.98
CA PHE A 318 25.01 22.25 3.33
C PHE A 318 25.73 20.99 3.81
N ILE A 319 25.37 19.82 3.27
CA ILE A 319 26.01 18.56 3.65
C ILE A 319 27.31 18.41 2.87
N PRO A 320 28.47 18.37 3.57
CA PRO A 320 29.76 18.19 2.91
C PRO A 320 29.88 16.75 2.37
N GLY A 321 30.43 16.63 1.17
CA GLY A 321 30.81 15.35 0.57
C GLY A 321 32.33 15.22 0.45
N GLU A 322 32.83 13.99 0.55
CA GLU A 322 34.13 13.63 0.00
C GLU A 322 33.83 13.00 -1.35
N ALA A 323 33.80 13.84 -2.40
CA ALA A 323 33.47 13.37 -3.73
C ALA A 323 34.38 12.18 -4.08
N GLU A 324 33.78 11.02 -4.31
CA GLU A 324 34.44 9.95 -5.06
C GLU A 324 34.87 10.61 -6.38
N PRO A 325 36.16 10.60 -6.77
CA PRO A 325 36.50 10.93 -8.13
C PRO A 325 35.67 9.97 -8.98
N LEU A 326 34.77 10.52 -9.80
CA LEU A 326 34.09 9.76 -10.83
C LEU A 326 35.19 9.08 -11.63
N ILE A 327 35.42 7.79 -11.36
CA ILE A 327 36.11 6.92 -12.30
C ILE A 327 35.11 6.83 -13.44
N VAL A 328 35.23 7.80 -14.35
CA VAL A 328 34.87 7.58 -15.74
C VAL A 328 35.75 6.40 -16.10
N GLU A 329 35.19 5.19 -16.06
CA GLU A 329 35.74 4.11 -16.86
C GLU A 329 35.73 4.68 -18.27
N GLU A 330 36.87 5.25 -18.69
CA GLU A 330 37.13 5.43 -20.11
C GLU A 330 36.76 4.08 -20.74
N PRO A 331 35.95 4.07 -21.81
CA PRO A 331 35.67 2.83 -22.51
C PRO A 331 37.02 2.23 -22.83
N VAL A 332 37.32 1.08 -22.20
CA VAL A 332 38.57 0.36 -22.41
C VAL A 332 38.72 0.27 -23.91
N ALA A 333 39.70 1.01 -24.44
CA ALA A 333 40.01 0.97 -25.86
C ALA A 333 40.23 -0.50 -26.17
N GLN A 334 39.32 -1.07 -26.97
CA GLN A 334 39.49 -2.44 -27.44
C GLN A 334 40.89 -2.48 -28.07
N PRO A 335 41.77 -3.42 -27.65
CA PRO A 335 43.07 -3.55 -28.30
C PRO A 335 42.80 -3.72 -29.80
N PRO A 336 43.56 -3.02 -30.67
CA PRO A 336 43.34 -3.08 -32.10
C PRO A 336 43.37 -4.54 -32.50
N THR A 337 42.24 -5.01 -33.02
CA THR A 337 42.14 -6.32 -33.64
C THR A 337 43.27 -6.37 -34.66
N GLN A 338 44.24 -7.26 -34.45
CA GLN A 338 45.27 -7.52 -35.43
C GLN A 338 44.55 -7.90 -36.72
N ALA A 339 44.63 -7.01 -37.71
CA ALA A 339 44.21 -7.28 -39.06
C ALA A 339 45.04 -8.46 -39.55
N VAL A 340 44.41 -9.63 -39.59
CA VAL A 340 44.94 -10.78 -40.33
C VAL A 340 44.98 -10.34 -41.79
N GLU A 341 46.20 -10.17 -42.30
CA GLU A 341 46.47 -9.94 -43.72
C GLU A 341 45.80 -11.04 -44.54
N GLN A 342 44.70 -10.69 -45.22
CA GLN A 342 44.19 -11.49 -46.32
C GLN A 342 44.94 -11.09 -47.60
N PRO A 343 45.54 -12.03 -48.33
CA PRO A 343 46.18 -11.72 -49.60
C PRO A 343 45.13 -11.45 -50.69
N PHE A 344 45.32 -10.31 -51.35
CA PHE A 344 44.60 -9.86 -52.54
C PHE A 344 44.44 -10.94 -53.62
N PRO A 345 43.29 -10.99 -54.30
CA PRO A 345 43.23 -11.33 -55.71
C PRO A 345 43.13 -10.04 -56.55
N ALA A 346 43.86 -10.08 -57.66
CA ALA A 346 44.11 -9.00 -58.60
C ALA A 346 42.85 -8.40 -59.23
N ALA A 347 42.88 -7.07 -59.42
CA ALA A 347 42.01 -6.36 -60.35
C ALA A 347 42.36 -6.73 -61.80
N PRO A 348 41.39 -6.58 -62.73
CA PRO A 348 41.67 -5.57 -63.75
C PRO A 348 40.47 -4.74 -64.25
N LEU A 349 40.83 -3.49 -64.58
CA LEU A 349 40.37 -2.63 -65.70
C LEU A 349 39.06 -1.81 -65.57
N SER A 350 39.29 -0.49 -65.65
CA SER A 350 38.42 0.69 -65.85
C SER A 350 37.61 0.65 -67.16
N PRO A 351 36.99 1.77 -67.63
CA PRO A 351 36.48 2.99 -66.98
C PRO A 351 35.01 3.25 -67.38
N ASP A 352 34.33 4.20 -66.72
CA ASP A 352 33.44 5.18 -67.39
C ASP A 352 32.77 6.09 -66.34
N ALA A 353 33.04 7.39 -66.45
CA ALA A 353 32.21 8.47 -65.93
C ALA A 353 31.01 8.68 -66.92
N PRO A 354 29.95 9.51 -66.69
CA PRO A 354 29.97 10.72 -65.84
C PRO A 354 28.59 11.23 -65.30
N LEU A 355 28.59 12.48 -64.78
CA LEU A 355 27.50 13.50 -64.67
C LEU A 355 26.31 13.23 -63.69
N VAL A 356 26.07 14.03 -62.64
CA VAL A 356 25.56 15.44 -62.54
C VAL A 356 24.02 15.57 -62.68
N SER A 357 23.48 16.47 -61.84
CA SER A 357 22.17 17.17 -61.86
C SER A 357 20.98 16.43 -61.23
N ASP A 358 20.42 16.97 -60.13
CA ASP A 358 19.20 17.81 -60.06
C ASP A 358 18.05 16.91 -59.55
N SER A 359 17.01 17.31 -58.82
CA SER A 359 16.41 18.59 -58.48
C SER A 359 15.23 18.29 -57.54
N THR A 360 15.17 18.96 -56.38
CA THR A 360 13.96 19.58 -55.76
C THR A 360 12.67 18.73 -55.49
N PRO A 361 11.63 19.28 -54.80
CA PRO A 361 10.89 18.60 -53.72
C PRO A 361 9.39 18.42 -54.05
N MET A 362 8.58 18.06 -53.05
CA MET A 362 7.09 18.12 -52.94
C MET A 362 6.59 16.77 -52.39
N SER A 363 5.54 16.65 -51.59
CA SER A 363 4.70 17.51 -50.77
C SER A 363 3.78 16.53 -50.01
N PRO A 364 3.04 16.98 -48.98
CA PRO A 364 2.30 16.13 -48.07
C PRO A 364 0.96 15.66 -48.66
N SER A 365 0.46 14.52 -48.19
CA SER A 365 -0.92 14.06 -48.42
C SER A 365 -1.40 13.40 -47.12
N SER A 366 -2.36 14.03 -46.44
CA SER A 366 -3.80 13.68 -46.46
C SER A 366 -4.10 12.56 -45.47
N ASP A 367 -4.73 12.89 -44.35
CA ASP A 367 -6.18 12.70 -44.15
C ASP A 367 -6.55 11.21 -44.17
N ASP A 368 -6.93 10.67 -42.99
CA ASP A 368 -8.21 9.96 -42.91
C ASP A 368 -8.69 9.77 -41.46
N SER A 369 -9.70 10.57 -41.10
CA SER A 369 -11.07 10.10 -40.84
C SER A 369 -11.30 8.86 -39.96
N ALA A 370 -11.81 9.13 -38.77
CA ALA A 370 -12.99 8.53 -38.12
C ALA A 370 -13.50 7.12 -38.55
N ASN A 371 -13.62 6.21 -37.57
CA ASN A 371 -14.79 5.33 -37.38
C ASN A 371 -14.72 4.72 -35.97
N LEU A 372 -15.55 5.10 -34.98
CA LEU A 372 -16.97 4.81 -34.74
C LEU A 372 -17.38 3.32 -34.73
N SER A 373 -17.83 2.92 -33.53
CA SER A 373 -19.00 2.10 -33.21
C SER A 373 -19.00 0.56 -33.36
N ASN A 374 -19.13 -0.05 -32.17
CA ASN A 374 -20.10 -1.06 -31.75
C ASN A 374 -19.65 -2.52 -31.50
N PRO A 375 -20.16 -3.14 -30.40
CA PRO A 375 -19.89 -4.53 -30.01
C PRO A 375 -20.92 -5.49 -30.64
N PRO A 376 -20.60 -6.78 -30.77
CA PRO A 376 -21.62 -7.78 -31.08
C PRO A 376 -22.31 -8.28 -29.80
N SER A 377 -23.63 -8.22 -29.82
CA SER A 377 -24.52 -8.97 -28.94
C SER A 377 -24.65 -10.44 -29.39
N ASN A 378 -24.87 -11.31 -28.41
CA ASN A 378 -25.73 -12.49 -28.42
C ASN A 378 -25.51 -13.60 -29.46
N GLY A 379 -25.40 -14.83 -28.95
CA GLY A 379 -25.94 -15.99 -29.64
C GLY A 379 -25.55 -17.35 -29.05
N GLN A 380 -26.52 -17.97 -28.36
CA GLN A 380 -26.78 -19.42 -28.29
C GLN A 380 -25.85 -20.24 -27.37
N MET A 381 -26.29 -21.11 -26.46
CA MET A 381 -27.55 -21.88 -26.31
C MET A 381 -27.98 -21.97 -24.84
#